data_AF-A0A0Q5SXH7-F1
#
_entry.id   AF-A0A0Q5SXH7-F1
#
_cell.length_a   1.000
_cell.length_b   1.000
_cell.length_c   1.000
_cell.angle_alpha   90.00
_cell.angle_beta   90.00
_cell.angle_gamma   90.00
#
_symmetry.space_group_name_H-M   'P 1'
#
loop_
_entity.id
_entity.type
_entity.pdbx_description
1 polymer ?
#
loop_
_entity_poly.entity_id
_entity_poly.type
_entity_poly.pdbx_seq_one_letter_code
_entity_poly.pdbx_strand_id
1 'polypeptide(L)'
;MKSSKTTSVGFTLILCLICACDRDDGWDAGVPFESRLFVNWKLEKVVMPTRVLSGTQIGFTEIMNITNKDGYNIEEIFRNDTLFTTYFWRRDPPPIAKTKQQTVLITYRYGLKRFYKLYSTVGQPSTLEATDYLPELGGDADTVKFYYKQVW
;
A
#
# COMPACT_ATOMS: atom_id res chain seq x y z
N MET A 1 -72.87 14.13 -9.64
CA MET A 1 -72.50 14.38 -8.22
C MET A 1 -72.05 13.05 -7.65
N LYS A 2 -70.88 12.81 -7.05
CA LYS A 2 -69.77 13.63 -6.54
C LYS A 2 -68.45 13.00 -6.98
N SER A 3 -67.49 13.86 -7.33
CA SER A 3 -66.08 13.52 -7.58
C SER A 3 -65.39 13.19 -6.26
N SER A 4 -64.67 12.08 -6.18
CA SER A 4 -63.76 11.79 -5.06
C SER A 4 -62.34 11.72 -5.60
N LYS A 5 -61.61 12.82 -5.43
CA LYS A 5 -60.16 12.86 -5.59
C LYS A 5 -59.55 12.33 -4.29
N THR A 6 -58.96 11.14 -4.33
CA THR A 6 -58.10 10.68 -3.25
C THR A 6 -56.69 11.12 -3.56
N THR A 7 -56.27 12.17 -2.86
CA THR A 7 -54.96 12.80 -2.95
C THR A 7 -53.88 11.80 -2.53
N SER A 8 -53.03 11.42 -3.49
CA SER A 8 -51.78 10.70 -3.25
C SER A 8 -50.85 11.59 -2.43
N VAL A 9 -50.69 11.29 -1.14
CA VAL A 9 -49.68 11.90 -0.27
C VAL A 9 -49.01 10.76 0.49
N GLY A 10 -48.08 10.08 -0.15
CA GLY A 10 -47.42 8.93 0.46
C GLY A 10 -46.21 8.41 -0.28
N PHE A 11 -45.52 9.26 -1.06
CA PHE A 11 -44.39 8.80 -1.88
C PHE A 11 -43.22 9.78 -1.98
N THR A 12 -43.03 10.67 -1.00
CA THR A 12 -42.00 11.73 -1.08
C THR A 12 -41.11 11.82 0.15
N LEU A 13 -40.85 10.70 0.85
CA LEU A 13 -39.92 10.71 1.99
C LEU A 13 -39.08 9.43 2.15
N ILE A 14 -38.80 8.71 1.05
CA ILE A 14 -37.91 7.52 1.07
C ILE A 14 -36.74 7.64 0.07
N LEU A 15 -36.69 8.67 -0.78
CA LEU A 15 -35.66 8.78 -1.82
C LEU A 15 -34.40 9.59 -1.46
N CYS A 16 -34.31 10.17 -0.26
CA CYS A 16 -33.17 11.03 0.12
C CYS A 16 -32.10 10.33 0.99
N LEU A 17 -32.20 9.02 1.24
CA LEU A 17 -31.19 8.27 2.02
C LEU A 17 -30.18 7.50 1.16
N ILE A 18 -30.17 7.68 -0.17
CA ILE A 18 -29.30 6.90 -1.09
C ILE A 18 -28.04 7.66 -1.52
N CYS A 19 -27.83 8.90 -1.07
CA CYS A 19 -26.69 9.71 -1.51
C CYS A 19 -25.82 10.15 -0.34
N ALA A 20 -24.94 9.24 0.11
CA ALA A 20 -23.54 9.52 0.48
C ALA A 20 -22.89 8.28 1.13
N CYS A 21 -23.09 7.09 0.55
CA CYS A 21 -22.01 6.12 0.64
C CYS A 21 -21.04 6.52 -0.46
N ASP A 22 -19.89 7.08 -0.10
CA ASP A 22 -18.76 7.13 -1.02
C ASP A 22 -18.59 5.72 -1.56
N ARG A 23 -18.94 5.53 -2.83
CA ARG A 23 -18.72 4.27 -3.51
C ARG A 23 -17.21 4.16 -3.60
N ASP A 24 -16.66 3.31 -2.74
CA ASP A 24 -15.23 2.98 -2.71
C ASP A 24 -14.97 2.11 -3.95
N ASP A 25 -14.95 2.74 -5.12
CA ASP A 25 -14.91 2.15 -6.47
C ASP A 25 -13.57 1.46 -6.79
N GLY A 26 -12.95 0.79 -5.82
CA GLY A 26 -11.66 0.15 -6.07
C GLY A 26 -11.21 -0.90 -5.07
N TRP A 27 -12.00 -1.26 -4.05
CA TRP A 27 -11.48 -2.11 -2.99
C TRP A 27 -12.48 -3.17 -2.55
N ASP A 28 -12.43 -4.31 -3.24
CA ASP A 28 -13.17 -5.49 -2.83
C ASP A 28 -12.74 -5.93 -1.42
N ALA A 29 -13.71 -6.12 -0.54
CA ALA A 29 -13.52 -6.32 0.90
C ALA A 29 -12.96 -7.72 1.28
N GLY A 30 -12.37 -8.45 0.32
CA GLY A 30 -12.09 -9.88 0.48
C GLY A 30 -10.61 -10.28 0.60
N VAL A 31 -9.66 -9.47 0.13
CA VAL A 31 -8.26 -9.92 0.01
C VAL A 31 -7.39 -9.30 1.11
N PRO A 32 -6.67 -10.11 1.92
CA PRO A 32 -5.77 -9.59 2.95
C PRO A 32 -4.75 -8.62 2.39
N PHE A 33 -4.53 -7.49 3.06
CA PHE A 33 -3.57 -6.47 2.60
C PHE A 33 -2.18 -7.05 2.23
N GLU A 34 -1.70 -8.11 2.91
CA GLU A 34 -0.39 -8.70 2.55
C GLU A 34 -0.35 -9.23 1.12
N SER A 35 -1.46 -9.76 0.61
CA SER A 35 -1.50 -10.29 -0.75
C SER A 35 -1.23 -9.21 -1.79
N ARG A 36 -1.50 -7.94 -1.45
CA ARG A 36 -1.23 -6.78 -2.30
C ARG A 36 0.24 -6.35 -2.24
N LEU A 37 0.96 -6.73 -1.19
CA LEU A 37 2.41 -6.58 -1.14
C LEU A 37 3.13 -7.66 -1.94
N PHE A 38 2.52 -8.84 -2.14
CA PHE A 38 3.14 -10.01 -2.78
C PHE A 38 3.30 -9.86 -4.30
N VAL A 39 4.18 -8.94 -4.70
CA VAL A 39 4.52 -8.63 -6.10
C VAL A 39 5.97 -8.17 -6.17
N ASN A 40 6.44 -7.91 -7.39
CA ASN A 40 7.72 -7.24 -7.62
C ASN A 40 7.54 -5.72 -7.57
N TRP A 41 8.46 -5.07 -6.87
CA TRP A 41 8.48 -3.63 -6.63
C TRP A 41 9.81 -3.05 -7.15
N LYS A 42 9.76 -2.11 -8.08
CA LYS A 42 10.94 -1.42 -8.60
C LYS A 42 11.14 -0.09 -7.92
N LEU A 43 12.34 0.18 -7.41
CA LEU A 43 12.67 1.47 -6.80
C LEU A 43 12.68 2.58 -7.85
N GLU A 44 11.92 3.65 -7.60
CA GLU A 44 11.83 4.81 -8.50
C GLU A 44 12.52 6.04 -7.93
N LYS A 45 12.38 6.27 -6.61
CA LYS A 45 13.01 7.40 -5.93
C LYS A 45 13.26 7.14 -4.44
N VAL A 46 14.26 7.84 -3.91
CA VAL A 46 14.59 7.90 -2.49
C VAL A 46 14.46 9.35 -2.04
N VAL A 47 13.65 9.60 -1.01
CA VAL A 47 13.42 10.92 -0.42
C VAL A 47 14.11 10.96 0.92
N MET A 48 15.10 11.84 1.05
CA MET A 48 15.80 12.19 2.29
C MET A 48 15.38 13.60 2.72
N PRO A 49 15.64 14.00 3.98
CA PRO A 49 15.28 15.35 4.47
C PRO A 49 15.83 16.50 3.61
N THR A 50 17.03 16.32 3.05
CA THR A 50 17.74 17.38 2.31
C THR A 50 17.70 17.23 0.80
N ARG A 51 17.30 16.07 0.28
CA ARG A 51 17.36 15.77 -1.16
C ARG A 51 16.44 14.64 -1.57
N VAL A 52 16.09 14.64 -2.86
CA VAL A 52 15.40 13.53 -3.53
C VAL A 52 16.35 12.98 -4.60
N LEU A 53 16.53 11.66 -4.61
CA LEU A 53 17.27 10.94 -5.64
C LEU A 53 16.29 10.14 -6.50
N SER A 54 16.45 10.19 -7.82
CA SER A 54 15.71 9.33 -8.74
C SER A 54 16.59 8.84 -9.89
N GLY A 55 16.22 7.71 -10.49
CA GLY A 55 16.94 7.11 -11.62
C GLY A 55 18.43 6.92 -11.32
N THR A 56 19.30 7.45 -12.18
CA THR A 56 20.76 7.29 -12.05
C THR A 56 21.35 7.98 -10.82
N GLN A 57 20.65 8.94 -10.21
CA GLN A 57 21.12 9.62 -8.99
C GLN A 57 21.15 8.70 -7.77
N ILE A 58 20.41 7.57 -7.81
CA ILE A 58 20.39 6.57 -6.73
C ILE A 58 21.70 5.76 -6.72
N GLY A 59 22.36 5.62 -7.88
CA GLY A 59 23.62 4.88 -8.01
C GLY A 59 23.47 3.35 -8.14
N PHE A 60 22.25 2.81 -8.07
CA PHE A 60 21.95 1.40 -8.31
C PHE A 60 20.50 1.23 -8.80
N THR A 61 20.22 0.08 -9.41
CA THR A 61 18.83 -0.40 -9.61
C THR A 61 18.44 -1.27 -8.42
N GLU A 62 17.18 -1.22 -7.99
CA GLU A 62 16.67 -2.08 -6.94
C GLU A 62 15.30 -2.66 -7.31
N ILE A 63 15.18 -3.97 -7.15
CA ILE A 63 13.92 -4.72 -7.23
C ILE A 63 13.72 -5.39 -5.89
N MET A 64 12.55 -5.16 -5.28
CA MET A 64 12.11 -5.84 -4.08
C MET A 64 11.01 -6.83 -4.46
N ASN A 65 11.31 -8.11 -4.30
CA ASN A 65 10.37 -9.20 -4.51
C ASN A 65 9.79 -9.63 -3.17
N ILE A 66 8.48 -9.52 -3.00
CA ILE A 66 7.80 -9.96 -1.79
C ILE A 66 6.92 -11.16 -2.14
N THR A 67 7.09 -12.26 -1.42
CA THR A 67 6.34 -13.51 -1.66
C THR A 67 5.91 -14.17 -0.36
N ASN A 68 4.94 -15.08 -0.45
CA ASN A 68 4.70 -16.08 0.57
C ASN A 68 5.19 -17.43 0.05
N LYS A 69 6.18 -18.04 0.72
CA LYS A 69 6.77 -19.32 0.33
C LYS A 69 6.92 -20.20 1.57
N ASP A 70 6.43 -21.43 1.47
CA ASP A 70 6.51 -22.44 2.54
C ASP A 70 5.96 -21.96 3.89
N GLY A 71 4.92 -21.12 3.87
CA GLY A 71 4.28 -20.54 5.06
C GLY A 71 5.00 -19.34 5.66
N TYR A 72 6.06 -18.85 5.02
CA TYR A 72 6.79 -17.64 5.44
C TYR A 72 6.56 -16.49 4.46
N ASN A 73 6.38 -15.28 4.99
CA ASN A 73 6.48 -14.08 4.16
C ASN A 73 7.95 -13.71 4.02
N ILE A 74 8.40 -13.61 2.77
CA ILE A 74 9.79 -13.37 2.38
C ILE A 74 9.84 -12.08 1.58
N GLU A 75 10.83 -11.26 1.84
CA GLU A 75 11.20 -10.07 1.08
C GLU A 75 12.64 -10.25 0.60
N GLU A 76 12.85 -10.34 -0.70
CA GLU A 76 14.15 -10.44 -1.35
C GLU A 76 14.44 -9.11 -2.04
N ILE A 77 15.58 -8.50 -1.72
CA ILE A 77 16.02 -7.26 -2.35
C ILE A 77 17.16 -7.60 -3.30
N PHE A 78 17.00 -7.23 -4.56
CA PHE A 78 17.99 -7.36 -5.61
C PHE A 78 18.52 -5.97 -5.96
N ARG A 79 19.85 -5.82 -6.01
CA ARG A 79 20.51 -4.60 -6.47
C ARG A 79 21.41 -4.91 -7.65
N ASN A 80 21.29 -4.13 -8.72
CA ASN A 80 22.04 -4.38 -9.97
C ASN A 80 21.95 -5.86 -10.39
N ASP A 81 20.73 -6.38 -10.39
CA ASP A 81 20.36 -7.77 -10.74
C ASP A 81 20.99 -8.88 -9.87
N THR A 82 21.60 -8.53 -8.73
CA THR A 82 22.17 -9.48 -7.77
C THR A 82 21.36 -9.47 -6.48
N LEU A 83 21.13 -10.65 -5.89
CA LEU A 83 20.48 -10.75 -4.58
C LEU A 83 21.35 -10.05 -3.52
N PHE A 84 20.82 -8.97 -2.95
CA PHE A 84 21.49 -8.18 -1.94
C PHE A 84 21.18 -8.69 -0.53
N THR A 85 19.91 -9.00 -0.25
CA THR A 85 19.48 -9.51 1.05
C THR A 85 18.13 -10.19 0.98
N THR A 86 17.85 -11.03 1.98
CA THR A 86 16.57 -11.72 2.16
C THR A 86 16.10 -11.51 3.59
N TYR A 87 14.86 -11.07 3.74
CA TYR A 87 14.23 -10.90 5.02
C TYR A 87 12.97 -11.75 5.15
N PHE A 88 12.82 -12.35 6.34
CA PHE A 88 11.61 -13.03 6.73
C PHE A 88 10.82 -12.11 7.65
N TRP A 89 9.52 -11.95 7.40
CA TRP A 89 8.72 -10.99 8.14
C TRP A 89 7.36 -11.52 8.55
N ARG A 90 6.78 -10.83 9.53
CA ARG A 90 5.41 -10.98 9.99
C ARG A 90 4.78 -9.60 10.19
N ARG A 91 3.46 -9.55 10.22
CA ARG A 91 2.73 -8.35 10.64
C ARG A 91 2.46 -8.37 12.13
N ASP A 92 2.62 -7.21 12.74
CA ASP A 92 2.20 -6.94 14.12
C ASP A 92 2.21 -5.41 14.32
N PRO A 93 1.07 -4.70 14.47
CA PRO A 93 -0.36 -5.09 14.53
C PRO A 93 -1.08 -5.16 13.14
N PRO A 94 -2.39 -5.51 13.06
CA PRO A 94 -3.18 -5.45 11.82
C PRO A 94 -3.18 -4.08 11.11
N PRO A 95 -3.40 -4.03 9.78
CA PRO A 95 -3.32 -2.79 9.01
C PRO A 95 -4.42 -1.80 9.39
N ILE A 96 -4.06 -0.51 9.51
CA ILE A 96 -5.02 0.58 9.66
C ILE A 96 -5.43 1.01 8.26
N ALA A 97 -6.59 0.53 7.80
CA ALA A 97 -7.11 0.88 6.49
C ALA A 97 -7.77 2.27 6.50
N LYS A 98 -7.22 3.22 5.74
CA LYS A 98 -7.98 4.37 5.21
C LYS A 98 -8.14 4.16 3.71
N THR A 99 -9.31 4.48 3.17
CA THR A 99 -9.86 4.06 1.86
C THR A 99 -8.97 4.26 0.62
N LYS A 100 -7.93 5.11 0.67
CA LYS A 100 -6.98 5.31 -0.45
C LYS A 100 -5.51 5.05 -0.09
N GLN A 101 -5.23 4.81 1.19
CA GLN A 101 -3.88 4.69 1.73
C GLN A 101 -3.92 3.67 2.85
N GLN A 102 -3.38 2.49 2.57
CA GLN A 102 -3.26 1.44 3.57
C GLN A 102 -1.85 1.46 4.13
N THR A 103 -1.75 1.63 5.45
CA THR A 103 -0.45 1.62 6.15
C THR A 103 -0.34 0.35 6.97
N VAL A 104 0.81 -0.31 6.91
CA VAL A 104 1.13 -1.48 7.71
C VAL A 104 2.51 -1.34 8.34
N LEU A 105 2.67 -1.91 9.52
CA LEU A 105 3.96 -2.12 10.15
C LEU A 105 4.40 -3.56 9.90
N ILE A 106 5.52 -3.72 9.20
CA ILE A 106 6.19 -5.00 9.01
C ILE A 106 7.25 -5.15 10.08
N THR A 107 7.30 -6.32 10.71
CA THR A 107 8.37 -6.70 11.64
C THR A 107 9.15 -7.85 11.04
N TYR A 108 10.45 -7.64 10.83
CA TYR A 108 11.37 -8.66 10.35
C TYR A 108 11.90 -9.52 11.51
N ARG A 109 12.46 -10.69 11.16
CA ARG A 109 13.32 -11.42 12.10
C ARG A 109 14.42 -10.47 12.60
N TYR A 110 14.82 -10.65 13.87
CA TYR A 110 15.75 -9.77 14.60
C TYR A 110 15.18 -8.41 15.07
N GLY A 111 13.86 -8.19 14.96
CA GLY A 111 13.18 -7.07 15.62
C GLY A 111 13.19 -5.76 14.85
N LEU A 112 13.77 -5.74 13.64
CA LEU A 112 13.70 -4.61 12.71
C LEU A 112 12.25 -4.39 12.27
N LYS A 113 11.88 -3.13 12.06
CA LYS A 113 10.53 -2.73 11.67
C LYS A 113 10.56 -1.77 10.50
N ARG A 114 9.56 -1.87 9.63
CA ARG A 114 9.39 -0.99 8.46
C ARG A 114 7.93 -0.64 8.27
N PHE A 115 7.65 0.64 8.05
CA PHE A 115 6.32 1.07 7.64
C PHE A 115 6.18 0.97 6.14
N TYR A 116 5.12 0.31 5.70
CA TYR A 116 4.69 0.32 4.31
C TYR A 116 3.40 1.10 4.17
N LYS A 117 3.34 1.92 3.14
CA LYS A 117 2.16 2.65 2.73
C LYS A 117 1.89 2.41 1.26
N LEU A 118 0.78 1.73 0.99
CA LEU A 118 0.36 1.39 -0.36
C LEU A 118 -0.59 2.45 -0.91
N TYR A 119 -0.29 2.91 -2.12
CA TYR A 119 -1.15 3.76 -2.94
C TYR A 119 -1.52 2.98 -4.19
N SER A 120 -2.81 2.71 -4.40
CA SER A 120 -3.26 2.12 -5.65
C SER A 120 -4.35 2.97 -6.28
N THR A 121 -4.39 2.93 -7.60
CA THR A 121 -5.41 3.56 -8.44
C THR A 121 -5.79 2.54 -9.50
N VAL A 122 -7.09 2.34 -9.70
CA VAL A 122 -7.60 1.36 -10.65
C VAL A 122 -7.00 1.61 -12.04
N GLY A 123 -6.50 0.55 -12.69
CA GLY A 123 -5.89 0.62 -14.01
C GLY A 123 -4.46 1.20 -14.04
N GLN A 124 -3.81 1.43 -12.89
CA GLN A 124 -2.43 1.89 -12.80
C GLN A 124 -1.60 0.97 -11.89
N PRO A 125 -0.28 0.82 -12.14
CA PRO A 125 0.59 0.12 -11.21
C PRO A 125 0.57 0.79 -9.83
N SER A 126 0.49 -0.01 -8.77
CA SER A 126 0.53 0.50 -7.41
C SER A 126 1.87 1.15 -7.09
N THR A 127 1.87 2.07 -6.14
CA THR A 127 3.07 2.66 -5.55
C THR A 127 3.17 2.23 -4.09
N LEU A 128 4.35 1.77 -3.69
CA LEU A 128 4.67 1.41 -2.32
C LEU A 128 5.67 2.43 -1.76
N GLU A 129 5.25 3.18 -0.74
CA GLU A 129 6.16 3.96 0.10
C GLU A 129 6.61 3.10 1.27
N ALA A 130 7.90 3.14 1.54
CA ALA A 130 8.51 2.44 2.64
C ALA A 130 9.42 3.37 3.43
N THR A 131 9.35 3.34 4.77
CA THR A 131 10.47 3.83 5.58
C THR A 131 11.64 2.88 5.37
N ASP A 132 12.87 3.28 5.63
CA ASP A 132 13.98 2.35 5.49
C ASP A 132 14.36 1.71 6.82
N TYR A 133 15.03 0.57 6.73
CA TYR A 133 15.62 -0.18 7.83
C TYR A 133 16.99 -0.77 7.43
N LEU A 134 17.52 -0.40 6.25
CA LEU A 134 18.84 -0.81 5.83
C LEU A 134 19.85 -0.51 6.95
N PRO A 135 20.68 -1.49 7.34
CA PRO A 135 21.72 -1.31 8.35
C PRO A 135 22.63 -0.10 8.05
N GLU A 136 22.76 0.22 6.77
CA GLU A 136 23.54 1.30 6.18
C GLU A 136 23.09 2.71 6.63
N LEU A 137 21.82 2.87 7.05
CA LEU A 137 21.25 4.19 7.38
C LEU A 137 21.24 4.53 8.88
N GLY A 138 21.57 3.59 9.76
CA GLY A 138 21.68 3.84 11.20
C GLY A 138 20.43 4.52 11.81
N GLY A 139 20.62 5.65 12.50
CA GLY A 139 19.55 6.37 13.21
C GLY A 139 18.60 7.20 12.33
N ASP A 140 18.90 7.35 11.03
CA ASP A 140 18.08 8.17 10.11
C ASP A 140 16.97 7.36 9.41
N ALA A 141 16.83 6.08 9.76
CA ALA A 141 15.90 5.11 9.16
C ALA A 141 14.45 5.62 9.01
N ASP A 142 13.96 6.39 9.98
CA ASP A 142 12.59 6.95 9.95
C ASP A 142 12.44 8.21 9.07
N THR A 143 13.54 8.83 8.66
CA THR A 143 13.55 10.09 7.89
C THR A 143 13.72 9.87 6.39
N VAL A 144 14.19 8.69 5.98
CA VAL A 144 14.37 8.31 4.58
C VAL A 144 13.19 7.48 4.10
N LYS A 145 12.64 7.86 2.94
CA LYS A 145 11.50 7.19 2.32
C LYS A 145 11.85 6.66 0.94
N PHE A 146 11.57 5.39 0.74
CA PHE A 146 11.76 4.69 -0.52
C PHE A 146 10.41 4.57 -1.21
N TYR A 147 10.36 4.95 -2.48
CA TYR A 147 9.14 4.85 -3.28
C TYR A 147 9.38 3.86 -4.40
N TYR A 148 8.65 2.76 -4.32
CA TYR A 148 8.66 1.71 -5.31
C TYR A 148 7.39 1.74 -6.16
N LYS A 149 7.50 1.24 -7.38
CA LYS A 149 6.39 1.03 -8.30
C LYS A 149 6.24 -0.45 -8.60
N GLN A 150 4.99 -0.92 -8.59
CA GLN A 150 4.66 -2.29 -8.95
C GLN A 150 5.11 -2.59 -10.38
N VAL A 151 5.75 -3.74 -10.58
CA VAL A 151 6.08 -4.29 -11.90
C VAL A 151 4.93 -5.21 -12.32
N TRP A 152 4.41 -5.01 -13.53
CA TRP A 152 3.37 -5.84 -14.14
C TRP A 152 3.98 -7.02 -14.90
#